data_AF-F1L6E0-F1
#
_entry.id   AF-F1L6E0-F1
#
_cell.length_a   1.000
_cell.length_b   1.000
_cell.length_c   1.000
_cell.angle_alpha   90.00
_cell.angle_beta   90.00
_cell.angle_gamma   90.00
#
_symmetry.space_group_name_H-M   'P 1'
#
loop_
_entity.id
_entity.type
_entity.pdbx_description
1 polymer ?
#
loop_
_entity_poly.entity_id
_entity_poly.type
_entity_poly.pdbx_seq_one_letter_code
_entity_poly.pdbx_strand_id
1 'polypeptide(L)'
;MGLLKRKSIRRRRGATNATITEEDGTQMERNDRTRRKRGGTIRKGDSPEMIEQMRAFCLATVRCGVQGLVKEFMDIKKSSPPPAQLKKTAFDKNTDKNRYKDVYCTDDTRVVLSYPPGGNDYIHANWVDIREAKHRFICTQAPKPNTVADFWRMVWQEKSRAIVMLCNIMECGKKKCEQYWPANVDETQTYGTLTVKDGEGGTS
;
A
#
# COMPACT_ATOMS: atom_id res chain seq x y z
N MET A 1 16.26 -40.50 50.48
CA MET A 1 15.53 -39.33 51.00
C MET A 1 15.69 -38.15 50.04
N GLY A 2 14.59 -37.58 49.57
CA GLY A 2 14.47 -36.15 49.20
C GLY A 2 14.87 -35.68 47.79
N LEU A 3 14.03 -35.93 46.78
CA LEU A 3 14.00 -35.14 45.54
C LEU A 3 13.53 -33.69 45.84
N LEU A 4 14.39 -32.68 45.68
CA LEU A 4 13.97 -31.27 45.71
C LEU A 4 13.45 -30.83 44.33
N LYS A 5 12.12 -30.83 44.17
CA LYS A 5 11.43 -30.18 43.04
C LYS A 5 11.46 -28.65 43.19
N ARG A 6 12.11 -27.94 42.25
CA ARG A 6 11.98 -26.48 42.12
C ARG A 6 10.57 -26.12 41.66
N LYS A 7 9.83 -25.37 42.49
CA LYS A 7 8.52 -24.78 42.15
C LYS A 7 8.72 -23.57 41.25
N SER A 8 8.23 -23.65 40.01
CA SER A 8 8.09 -22.49 39.11
C SER A 8 6.80 -21.75 39.41
N ILE A 9 6.90 -20.53 39.95
CA ILE A 9 5.77 -19.63 40.21
C ILE A 9 5.27 -19.05 38.89
N ARG A 10 4.06 -19.47 38.47
CA ARG A 10 3.38 -18.96 37.27
C ARG A 10 2.73 -17.61 37.61
N ARG A 11 3.36 -16.50 37.21
CA ARG A 11 2.84 -15.14 37.42
C ARG A 11 1.68 -14.90 36.43
N ARG A 12 0.44 -14.83 36.93
CA ARG A 12 -0.75 -14.40 36.16
C ARG A 12 -0.54 -12.95 35.70
N ARG A 13 -0.62 -12.69 34.39
CA ARG A 13 -0.78 -11.33 33.86
C ARG A 13 -2.27 -10.97 33.93
N GLY A 14 -2.58 -9.90 34.65
CA GLY A 14 -3.92 -9.34 34.76
C GLY A 14 -4.36 -8.70 33.44
N ALA A 15 -5.66 -8.76 33.18
CA ALA A 15 -6.30 -8.09 32.06
C ALA A 15 -6.24 -6.57 32.28
N THR A 16 -5.77 -5.83 31.27
CA THR A 16 -5.88 -4.38 31.22
C THR A 16 -6.84 -3.99 30.11
N ASN A 17 -7.83 -3.17 30.49
CA ASN A 17 -8.93 -2.68 29.67
C ASN A 17 -8.45 -2.07 28.34
N ALA A 18 -9.15 -2.44 27.27
CA ALA A 18 -8.96 -1.89 25.93
C ALA A 18 -9.53 -0.47 25.85
N THR A 19 -8.65 0.52 25.78
CA THR A 19 -8.97 1.84 25.23
C THR A 19 -8.93 1.74 23.72
N ILE A 20 -10.09 1.93 23.08
CA ILE A 20 -10.22 2.03 21.63
C ILE A 20 -9.52 3.32 21.21
N THR A 21 -8.34 3.18 20.59
CA THR A 21 -7.69 4.25 19.86
C THR A 21 -8.00 4.05 18.38
N GLU A 22 -8.44 5.10 17.71
CA GLU A 22 -8.60 5.07 16.26
C GLU A 22 -7.22 4.90 15.63
N GLU A 23 -7.05 3.73 15.03
CA GLU A 23 -5.77 3.17 14.63
C GLU A 23 -5.37 3.72 13.25
N ASP A 24 -4.44 4.68 13.27
CA ASP A 24 -3.77 5.23 12.11
C ASP A 24 -3.14 4.08 11.30
N GLY A 25 -3.58 3.90 10.05
CA GLY A 25 -3.29 2.77 9.17
C GLY A 25 -1.84 2.70 8.68
N THR A 26 -0.88 3.08 9.51
CA THR A 26 0.55 2.96 9.25
C THR A 26 1.03 1.59 9.68
N GLN A 27 1.81 0.95 8.82
CA GLN A 27 2.35 -0.39 9.05
C GLN A 27 3.32 -0.41 10.22
N MET A 28 2.83 -0.75 11.42
CA MET A 28 3.67 -1.11 12.55
C MET A 28 3.25 -2.45 13.14
N GLU A 29 3.69 -3.54 12.52
CA GLU A 29 4.05 -4.74 13.28
C GLU A 29 5.57 -4.94 13.20
N ARG A 30 6.28 -4.32 14.14
CA ARG A 30 7.69 -4.62 14.36
C ARG A 30 7.77 -5.89 15.19
N ASN A 31 7.97 -7.03 14.52
CA ASN A 31 8.54 -8.19 15.21
C ASN A 31 10.00 -7.86 15.52
N ASP A 32 10.30 -7.63 16.80
CA ASP A 32 11.63 -7.28 17.30
C ASP A 32 12.59 -8.48 17.14
N ARG A 33 13.12 -8.64 15.92
CA ARG A 33 14.28 -9.48 15.66
C ARG A 33 15.48 -8.55 15.61
N THR A 34 16.25 -8.54 16.69
CA THR A 34 17.56 -7.89 16.82
C THR A 34 18.55 -8.44 15.78
N ARG A 35 18.43 -7.96 14.54
CA ARG A 35 19.36 -8.27 13.47
C ARG A 35 20.53 -7.30 13.55
N ARG A 36 21.71 -7.82 13.93
CA ARG A 36 22.99 -7.10 13.91
C ARG A 36 23.15 -6.31 12.59
N LYS A 37 23.34 -4.99 12.67
CA LYS A 37 23.67 -4.13 11.53
C LYS A 37 25.04 -4.55 10.96
N ARG A 38 25.05 -5.19 9.79
CA ARG A 38 26.24 -5.18 8.92
C ARG A 38 26.31 -3.81 8.26
N GLY A 39 27.50 -3.21 8.22
CA GLY A 39 27.75 -1.90 7.60
C GLY A 39 27.20 -1.83 6.18
N GLY A 40 26.61 -0.68 5.81
CA GLY A 40 25.97 -0.49 4.52
C GLY A 40 27.00 -0.41 3.40
N THR A 41 27.03 -1.40 2.52
CA THR A 41 27.68 -1.32 1.21
C THR A 41 26.78 -0.50 0.27
N ILE A 42 27.38 0.39 -0.53
CA ILE A 42 26.68 1.13 -1.60
C ILE A 42 26.01 0.12 -2.54
N ARG A 43 24.70 0.26 -2.78
CA ARG A 43 23.95 -0.69 -3.61
C ARG A 43 24.21 -0.40 -5.09
N LYS A 44 24.17 -1.43 -5.93
CA LYS A 44 24.26 -1.29 -7.39
C LYS A 44 23.08 -0.44 -7.88
N GLY A 45 23.31 0.84 -8.14
CA GLY A 45 22.27 1.81 -8.54
C GLY A 45 22.35 3.16 -7.83
N ASP A 46 23.02 3.25 -6.67
CA ASP A 46 23.18 4.52 -5.95
C ASP A 46 24.32 5.34 -6.60
N SER A 47 24.00 6.45 -7.25
CA SER A 47 25.02 7.40 -7.71
C SER A 47 25.49 8.27 -6.53
N PRO A 48 26.74 8.76 -6.54
CA PRO A 48 27.20 9.71 -5.52
C PRO A 48 26.28 10.94 -5.40
N GLU A 49 25.72 11.39 -6.52
CA GLU A 49 24.75 12.49 -6.57
C GLU A 49 23.44 12.14 -5.85
N MET A 50 22.87 10.96 -6.10
CA MET A 50 21.66 10.51 -5.41
C MET A 50 21.87 10.40 -3.89
N ILE A 51 23.04 9.90 -3.48
CA ILE A 51 23.41 9.81 -2.06
C ILE A 51 23.47 11.21 -1.44
N GLU A 52 24.08 12.16 -2.13
CA GLU A 52 24.19 13.54 -1.62
C GLU A 52 22.83 14.24 -1.61
N GLN A 53 21.99 14.07 -2.62
CA GLN A 53 20.62 14.59 -2.64
C GLN A 53 19.79 14.01 -1.48
N MET A 54 19.88 12.70 -1.24
CA MET A 54 19.22 12.05 -0.10
C MET A 54 19.75 12.59 1.23
N ARG A 55 21.08 12.78 1.36
CA ARG A 55 21.69 13.37 2.55
C ARG A 55 21.18 14.79 2.80
N ALA A 56 21.17 15.62 1.77
CA ALA A 56 20.69 17.00 1.83
C ALA A 56 19.21 17.04 2.22
N PHE A 57 18.38 16.16 1.65
CA PHE A 57 16.98 15.98 2.02
C PHE A 57 16.85 15.63 3.52
N CYS A 58 17.54 14.59 4.00
CA CYS A 58 17.48 14.21 5.41
C CYS A 58 17.89 15.36 6.35
N LEU A 59 18.97 16.06 6.04
CA LEU A 59 19.42 17.20 6.84
C LEU A 59 18.41 18.35 6.83
N ALA A 60 17.78 18.63 5.68
CA ALA A 60 16.73 19.63 5.57
C ALA A 60 15.49 19.25 6.38
N THR A 61 15.03 18.00 6.30
CA THR A 61 13.90 17.48 7.09
C THR A 61 14.16 17.60 8.59
N VAL A 62 15.36 17.24 9.06
CA VAL A 62 15.74 17.36 10.47
C VAL A 62 15.73 18.83 10.91
N ARG A 63 16.25 19.75 10.09
CA ARG A 63 16.21 21.20 10.38
C ARG A 63 14.78 21.76 10.39
N CYS A 64 13.91 21.31 9.50
CA CYS A 64 12.51 21.72 9.44
C CYS A 64 11.76 21.34 10.72
N GLY A 65 12.07 20.15 11.26
CA GLY A 65 11.48 19.65 12.49
C GLY A 65 10.00 19.30 12.34
N VAL A 66 9.41 18.67 13.35
CA VAL A 66 8.03 18.17 13.28
C VAL A 66 7.04 19.31 13.06
N GLN A 67 7.23 20.44 13.76
CA GLN A 67 6.35 21.61 13.64
C GLN A 67 6.38 22.20 12.24
N GLY A 68 7.57 22.30 11.62
CA GLY A 68 7.71 22.77 10.25
C GLY A 68 7.03 21.83 9.25
N LEU A 69 7.25 20.52 9.38
CA LEU A 69 6.61 19.51 8.51
C LEU A 69 5.08 19.52 8.63
N VAL A 70 4.54 19.69 9.85
CA VAL A 70 3.09 19.84 10.06
C VAL A 70 2.58 21.11 9.37
N LYS A 71 3.31 22.22 9.48
CA LYS A 71 2.93 23.47 8.79
C LYS A 71 2.93 23.27 7.28
N GLU A 72 3.99 22.69 6.71
CA GLU A 72 4.09 22.38 5.28
C GLU A 72 2.93 21.50 4.80
N PHE A 73 2.63 20.42 5.53
CA PHE A 73 1.50 19.54 5.23
C PHE A 73 0.16 20.30 5.22
N MET A 74 -0.08 21.14 6.23
CA MET A 74 -1.32 21.92 6.32
C MET A 74 -1.41 22.96 5.19
N ASP A 75 -0.30 23.57 4.79
CA ASP A 75 -0.27 24.53 3.70
C ASP A 75 -0.55 23.84 2.34
N ILE A 76 0.01 22.64 2.11
CA ILE A 76 -0.33 21.80 0.95
C ILE A 76 -1.83 21.45 0.96
N LYS A 77 -2.36 21.03 2.10
CA LYS A 77 -3.78 20.69 2.25
C LYS A 77 -4.70 21.88 1.94
N LYS A 78 -4.34 23.09 2.35
CA LYS A 78 -5.11 24.32 2.03
C LYS A 78 -5.08 24.67 0.55
N SER A 79 -3.96 24.41 -0.13
CA SER A 79 -3.81 24.66 -1.57
C SER A 79 -4.46 23.57 -2.45
N SER A 80 -4.78 22.41 -1.87
CA SER A 80 -5.39 21.30 -2.60
C SER A 80 -6.89 21.58 -2.82
N PRO A 81 -7.46 21.19 -3.98
CA PRO A 81 -8.89 21.34 -4.22
C PRO A 81 -9.71 20.64 -3.11
N PRO A 82 -10.70 21.33 -2.52
CA PRO A 82 -11.54 20.71 -1.52
C PRO A 82 -12.37 19.57 -2.13
N PRO A 83 -12.72 18.52 -1.36
CA PRO A 83 -13.42 17.37 -1.93
C PRO A 83 -14.75 17.67 -2.62
N ALA A 84 -15.44 18.73 -2.19
CA ALA A 84 -16.68 19.18 -2.83
C ALA A 84 -16.50 19.66 -4.28
N GLN A 85 -15.28 20.04 -4.67
CA GLN A 85 -14.95 20.46 -6.03
C GLN A 85 -14.44 19.31 -6.90
N LEU A 86 -14.16 18.14 -6.32
CA LEU A 86 -13.69 16.98 -7.08
C LEU A 86 -14.87 16.30 -7.77
N LYS A 87 -14.80 16.20 -9.10
CA LYS A 87 -15.75 15.39 -9.86
C LYS A 87 -15.50 13.91 -9.54
N LYS A 88 -16.52 13.20 -9.05
CA LYS A 88 -16.41 11.81 -8.57
C LYS A 88 -17.66 10.99 -8.90
N THR A 89 -18.31 11.29 -10.02
CA THR A 89 -19.58 10.67 -10.41
C THR A 89 -19.45 9.15 -10.56
N ALA A 90 -18.32 8.66 -11.07
CA ALA A 90 -18.11 7.22 -11.19
C ALA A 90 -17.91 6.55 -9.82
N PHE A 91 -17.17 7.20 -8.91
CA PHE A 91 -17.01 6.75 -7.52
C PHE A 91 -18.35 6.66 -6.79
N ASP A 92 -19.19 7.70 -6.89
CA ASP A 92 -20.50 7.77 -6.23
C ASP A 92 -21.48 6.70 -6.75
N LYS A 93 -21.35 6.26 -8.02
CA LYS A 93 -22.18 5.20 -8.61
C LYS A 93 -21.74 3.78 -8.25
N ASN A 94 -20.48 3.58 -7.85
CA ASN A 94 -19.86 2.25 -7.63
C ASN A 94 -19.43 2.05 -6.17
N THR A 95 -20.29 2.45 -5.22
CA THR A 95 -19.96 2.45 -3.78
C THR A 95 -19.55 1.08 -3.24
N ASP A 96 -20.08 -0.01 -3.80
CA ASP A 96 -19.74 -1.39 -3.45
C ASP A 96 -18.32 -1.79 -3.88
N LYS A 97 -17.70 -1.05 -4.80
CA LYS A 97 -16.32 -1.27 -5.26
C LYS A 97 -15.30 -0.43 -4.50
N ASN A 98 -15.75 0.54 -3.71
CA ASN A 98 -14.87 1.41 -2.93
C ASN A 98 -14.54 0.77 -1.58
N ARG A 99 -13.27 0.84 -1.15
CA ARG A 99 -12.86 0.33 0.17
C ARG A 99 -13.20 1.31 1.29
N TYR A 100 -13.06 2.60 1.04
CA TYR A 100 -13.32 3.67 2.01
C TYR A 100 -14.23 4.73 1.38
N LYS A 101 -15.15 5.28 2.16
CA LYS A 101 -16.13 6.26 1.68
C LYS A 101 -15.54 7.66 1.57
N ASP A 102 -14.46 7.92 2.29
CA ASP A 102 -13.77 9.20 2.44
C ASP A 102 -12.49 9.30 1.59
N VAL A 103 -12.13 8.23 0.87
CA VAL A 103 -11.02 8.22 -0.10
C VAL A 103 -11.60 8.22 -1.50
N TYR A 104 -11.66 9.39 -2.12
CA TYR A 104 -12.32 9.59 -3.41
C TYR A 104 -11.46 9.17 -4.59
N CYS A 105 -12.07 8.49 -5.57
CA CYS A 105 -11.53 8.31 -6.92
C CYS A 105 -12.10 9.41 -7.80
N THR A 106 -11.25 10.29 -8.33
CA THR A 106 -11.70 11.44 -9.13
C THR A 106 -11.92 11.03 -10.58
N ASP A 107 -12.94 11.58 -11.22
CA ASP A 107 -13.29 11.27 -12.60
C ASP A 107 -12.23 11.76 -13.59
N ASP A 108 -11.53 12.85 -13.29
CA ASP A 108 -10.60 13.52 -14.20
C ASP A 108 -9.38 12.65 -14.55
N THR A 109 -8.95 11.81 -13.61
CA THR A 109 -7.75 10.97 -13.79
C THR A 109 -7.99 9.49 -13.56
N ARG A 110 -9.24 9.06 -13.35
CA ARG A 110 -9.52 7.64 -13.09
C ARG A 110 -9.08 6.77 -14.26
N VAL A 111 -8.66 5.55 -13.96
CA VAL A 111 -8.49 4.52 -14.98
C VAL A 111 -9.87 4.03 -15.40
N VAL A 112 -10.14 4.00 -16.71
CA VAL A 112 -11.40 3.55 -17.28
C VAL A 112 -11.21 2.14 -17.83
N LEU A 113 -11.91 1.16 -17.27
CA LEU A 113 -11.85 -0.22 -17.78
C LEU A 113 -12.63 -0.31 -19.09
N SER A 114 -12.01 -0.88 -20.12
CA SER A 114 -12.61 -1.07 -21.45
C SER A 114 -12.50 -2.51 -21.95
N TYR A 115 -11.60 -3.30 -21.36
CA TYR A 115 -11.45 -4.73 -21.63
C TYR A 115 -12.06 -5.58 -20.50
N PRO A 116 -12.75 -6.71 -20.81
CA PRO A 116 -13.30 -7.03 -22.12
C PRO A 116 -14.43 -6.05 -22.47
N PRO A 117 -14.78 -5.89 -23.76
CA PRO A 117 -15.91 -5.07 -24.19
C PRO A 117 -17.20 -5.47 -23.48
N GLY A 118 -18.05 -4.50 -23.15
CA GLY A 118 -19.34 -4.72 -22.48
C GLY A 118 -19.26 -4.96 -20.96
N GLY A 119 -18.05 -4.96 -20.39
CA GLY A 119 -17.88 -4.95 -18.93
C GLY A 119 -18.16 -3.58 -18.30
N ASN A 120 -18.14 -3.54 -16.97
CA ASN A 120 -18.15 -2.27 -16.24
C ASN A 120 -16.85 -1.47 -16.50
N ASP A 121 -16.92 -0.14 -16.37
CA ASP A 121 -15.82 0.77 -16.67
C ASP A 121 -15.07 1.29 -15.43
N TYR A 122 -15.43 0.79 -14.24
CA TYR A 122 -15.00 1.37 -12.97
C TYR A 122 -14.03 0.47 -12.20
N ILE A 123 -12.89 1.06 -11.85
CA ILE A 123 -12.00 0.62 -10.79
C ILE A 123 -11.59 1.85 -9.96
N HIS A 124 -11.41 1.68 -8.66
CA HIS A 124 -10.87 2.74 -7.79
C HIS A 124 -9.36 2.84 -7.99
N ALA A 125 -8.98 3.52 -9.07
CA ALA A 125 -7.60 3.76 -9.47
C ALA A 125 -7.51 5.07 -10.24
N ASN A 126 -6.49 5.88 -9.95
CA ASN A 126 -6.23 7.15 -10.62
C ASN A 126 -4.80 7.14 -11.17
N TRP A 127 -4.64 7.74 -12.34
CA TRP A 127 -3.34 8.09 -12.87
C TRP A 127 -2.71 9.23 -12.06
N VAL A 128 -1.42 9.10 -11.77
CA VAL A 128 -0.61 10.09 -11.07
C VAL A 128 0.66 10.35 -11.87
N ASP A 129 0.84 11.61 -12.26
CA ASP A 129 2.02 12.10 -12.96
C ASP A 129 3.06 12.58 -11.94
N ILE A 130 4.34 12.24 -12.15
CA ILE A 130 5.44 12.84 -11.41
C ILE A 130 6.00 13.97 -12.28
N ARG A 131 5.83 15.22 -11.83
CA ARG A 131 6.11 16.44 -12.61
C ARG A 131 7.53 16.49 -13.18
N GLU A 132 8.50 15.90 -12.49
CA GLU A 132 9.93 15.91 -12.85
C GLU A 132 10.41 14.61 -13.53
N ALA A 133 9.55 13.59 -13.65
CA ALA A 133 9.92 12.31 -14.26
C ALA A 133 9.02 12.00 -15.46
N LYS A 134 9.56 11.34 -16.49
CA LYS A 134 8.75 10.79 -17.60
C LYS A 134 7.89 9.58 -17.20
N HIS A 135 7.76 9.33 -15.90
CA HIS A 135 7.09 8.16 -15.35
C HIS A 135 5.73 8.55 -14.80
N ARG A 136 4.75 7.72 -15.14
CA ARG A 136 3.36 7.83 -14.70
C ARG A 136 3.01 6.58 -13.92
N PHE A 137 2.29 6.76 -12.82
CA PHE A 137 1.89 5.67 -11.94
C PHE A 137 0.37 5.55 -11.93
N ILE A 138 -0.11 4.35 -11.64
CA ILE A 138 -1.49 4.13 -11.25
C ILE A 138 -1.50 3.94 -9.74
N CYS A 139 -2.11 4.88 -9.03
CA CYS A 139 -2.41 4.72 -7.62
C CYS A 139 -3.80 4.10 -7.50
N THR A 140 -3.88 2.90 -6.93
CA THR A 140 -5.14 2.16 -6.78
C THR A 140 -5.35 1.73 -5.34
N GLN A 141 -6.61 1.60 -4.92
CA GLN A 141 -6.92 0.96 -3.65
C GLN A 141 -6.44 -0.50 -3.65
N ALA A 142 -6.16 -1.03 -2.46
CA ALA A 142 -5.93 -2.46 -2.29
C ALA A 142 -7.18 -3.28 -2.72
N PRO A 143 -7.05 -4.27 -3.63
CA PRO A 143 -8.18 -5.04 -4.15
C PRO A 143 -9.07 -5.62 -3.05
N LYS A 144 -10.39 -5.52 -3.25
CA LYS A 144 -11.45 -6.19 -2.49
C LYS A 144 -11.85 -7.50 -3.18
N PRO A 145 -12.52 -8.45 -2.47
CA PRO A 145 -13.01 -9.69 -3.08
C PRO A 145 -13.74 -9.49 -4.41
N ASN A 146 -14.65 -8.51 -4.49
CA ASN A 146 -15.45 -8.20 -5.67
C ASN A 146 -14.73 -7.35 -6.74
N THR A 147 -13.44 -7.05 -6.56
CA THR A 147 -12.67 -6.16 -7.46
C THR A 147 -11.34 -6.76 -7.91
N VAL A 148 -10.98 -7.98 -7.48
CA VAL A 148 -9.72 -8.64 -7.91
C VAL A 148 -9.69 -8.85 -9.42
N ALA A 149 -10.82 -9.24 -10.03
CA ALA A 149 -10.92 -9.36 -11.47
C ALA A 149 -10.76 -8.01 -12.18
N ASP A 150 -11.37 -6.94 -11.66
CA ASP A 150 -11.21 -5.57 -12.18
C ASP A 150 -9.75 -5.09 -12.08
N PHE A 151 -9.06 -5.43 -10.98
CA PHE A 151 -7.64 -5.14 -10.79
C PHE A 151 -6.78 -5.79 -11.88
N TRP A 152 -6.96 -7.08 -12.16
CA TRP A 152 -6.22 -7.74 -13.24
C TRP A 152 -6.60 -7.23 -14.62
N ARG A 153 -7.88 -6.88 -14.85
CA ARG A 153 -8.31 -6.21 -16.09
C ARG A 153 -7.54 -4.91 -16.31
N MET A 154 -7.40 -4.10 -15.26
CA MET A 154 -6.60 -2.87 -15.30
C MET A 154 -5.13 -3.15 -15.61
N VAL A 155 -4.50 -4.06 -14.87
CA VAL A 155 -3.08 -4.41 -15.06
C VAL A 155 -2.79 -4.84 -16.50
N TRP A 156 -3.65 -5.71 -17.04
CA TRP A 156 -3.55 -6.18 -18.42
C TRP A 156 -3.76 -5.07 -19.44
N GLN A 157 -4.86 -4.32 -19.33
CA GLN A 157 -5.21 -3.24 -20.26
C GLN A 157 -4.12 -2.17 -20.32
N GLU A 158 -3.63 -1.75 -19.16
CA GLU A 158 -2.62 -0.69 -19.04
C GLU A 158 -1.19 -1.20 -19.27
N LYS A 159 -1.04 -2.49 -19.59
CA LYS A 159 0.26 -3.13 -19.85
C LYS A 159 1.25 -2.90 -18.70
N SER A 160 0.74 -2.93 -17.48
CA SER A 160 1.54 -2.68 -16.27
C SER A 160 2.57 -3.80 -16.10
N ARG A 161 3.86 -3.44 -16.08
CA ARG A 161 4.96 -4.41 -15.96
C ARG A 161 5.32 -4.75 -14.52
N ALA A 162 4.95 -3.90 -13.57
CA ALA A 162 5.29 -4.05 -12.17
C ALA A 162 4.12 -3.60 -11.29
N ILE A 163 3.92 -4.32 -10.19
CA ILE A 163 2.96 -4.00 -9.14
C ILE A 163 3.76 -3.80 -7.86
N VAL A 164 3.60 -2.65 -7.22
CA VAL A 164 4.22 -2.34 -5.92
C VAL A 164 3.13 -2.36 -4.86
N MET A 165 3.12 -3.40 -4.03
CA MET A 165 2.16 -3.53 -2.92
C MET A 165 2.74 -2.91 -1.65
N LEU A 166 2.06 -1.90 -1.11
CA LEU A 166 2.49 -1.12 0.06
C LEU A 166 1.69 -1.47 1.33
N CYS A 167 0.91 -2.54 1.32
CA CYS A 167 0.13 -3.02 2.45
C CYS A 167 0.31 -4.53 2.66
N ASN A 168 0.06 -5.03 3.86
CA ASN A 168 -0.12 -6.46 4.07
C ASN A 168 -1.56 -6.88 3.75
N ILE A 169 -1.82 -8.18 3.60
CA ILE A 169 -3.20 -8.70 3.49
C ILE A 169 -3.99 -8.37 4.77
N MET A 170 -3.36 -8.56 5.92
CA MET A 170 -3.89 -8.28 7.26
C MET A 170 -2.98 -7.30 7.99
N GLU A 171 -3.55 -6.29 8.63
CA GLU A 171 -2.84 -5.35 9.51
C GLU A 171 -3.70 -5.13 10.75
N CYS A 172 -3.10 -5.30 11.94
CA CYS A 172 -3.79 -5.12 13.22
C CYS A 172 -5.13 -5.89 13.32
N GLY A 173 -5.13 -7.13 12.83
CA GLY A 173 -6.33 -7.98 12.81
C GLY A 173 -7.41 -7.58 11.79
N LYS A 174 -7.19 -6.55 10.96
CA LYS A 174 -8.14 -6.09 9.94
C LYS A 174 -7.64 -6.45 8.54
N LYS A 175 -8.55 -6.91 7.67
CA LYS A 175 -8.24 -7.21 6.27
C LYS A 175 -8.06 -5.92 5.47
N LYS A 176 -6.86 -5.67 4.95
CA LYS A 176 -6.49 -4.49 4.17
C LYS A 176 -6.45 -4.75 2.67
N CYS A 177 -6.11 -5.97 2.26
CA CYS A 177 -6.02 -6.37 0.85
C CYS A 177 -6.61 -7.77 0.65
N GLU A 178 -7.18 -8.02 -0.51
CA GLU A 178 -7.41 -9.39 -0.99
C GLU A 178 -6.12 -9.93 -1.61
N GLN A 179 -5.83 -11.21 -1.43
CA GLN A 179 -4.74 -11.83 -2.19
C GLN A 179 -5.15 -11.90 -3.65
N TYR A 180 -4.38 -11.25 -4.53
CA TYR A 180 -4.66 -11.18 -5.97
C TYR A 180 -3.63 -11.96 -6.79
N TRP A 181 -2.85 -12.83 -6.17
CA TRP A 181 -1.89 -13.71 -6.85
C TRP A 181 -2.06 -15.16 -6.37
N PRO A 182 -1.64 -16.15 -7.18
CA PRO A 182 -1.63 -17.56 -6.76
C PRO A 182 -0.85 -17.75 -5.46
N ALA A 183 -1.31 -18.65 -4.58
CA ALA A 183 -0.71 -18.79 -3.25
C ALA A 183 0.63 -19.54 -3.29
N ASN A 184 0.81 -20.40 -4.29
CA ASN A 184 1.97 -21.26 -4.42
C ASN A 184 2.72 -20.97 -5.74
N VAL A 185 4.03 -21.24 -5.73
CA VAL A 185 4.88 -21.16 -6.92
C VAL A 185 4.38 -22.15 -7.97
N ASP A 186 4.45 -21.76 -9.24
CA ASP A 186 3.91 -22.46 -10.41
C ASP A 186 2.40 -22.68 -10.41
N GLU A 187 1.70 -22.20 -9.38
CA GLU A 187 0.25 -22.20 -9.37
C GLU A 187 -0.29 -21.17 -10.35
N THR A 188 -1.43 -21.51 -10.94
CA THR A 188 -2.17 -20.66 -11.84
C THR A 188 -3.54 -20.39 -11.26
N GLN A 189 -3.93 -19.12 -11.23
CA GLN A 189 -5.24 -18.70 -10.76
C GLN A 189 -5.93 -17.82 -11.81
N THR A 190 -7.21 -18.08 -12.06
CA THR A 190 -8.03 -17.32 -12.99
C THR A 190 -8.84 -16.26 -12.23
N TYR A 191 -8.75 -15.02 -12.69
CA TYR A 191 -9.52 -13.87 -12.20
C TYR A 191 -10.34 -13.28 -13.35
N GLY A 192 -11.63 -13.62 -13.39
CA GLY A 192 -12.48 -13.27 -14.53
C GLY A 192 -12.03 -14.03 -15.79
N THR A 193 -11.68 -13.31 -16.85
CA THR A 193 -11.18 -13.91 -18.12
C THR A 193 -9.65 -14.00 -18.18
N LEU A 194 -8.94 -13.47 -17.18
CA LEU A 194 -7.49 -13.42 -17.16
C LEU A 194 -6.95 -14.52 -16.27
N THR A 195 -5.86 -15.15 -16.70
CA THR A 195 -5.19 -16.21 -15.98
C THR A 195 -3.80 -15.75 -15.59
N VAL A 196 -3.49 -15.84 -14.30
CA VAL A 196 -2.23 -15.40 -13.70
C VAL A 196 -1.48 -16.62 -13.20
N LYS A 197 -0.26 -16.80 -13.67
CA LYS A 197 0.65 -17.84 -13.20
C LYS A 197 1.76 -17.21 -12.36
N ASP A 198 2.01 -17.75 -11.18
CA ASP A 198 3.23 -17.43 -10.44
C ASP A 198 4.42 -18.13 -11.11
N GLY A 199 5.30 -17.36 -11.74
CA GLY A 199 6.47 -17.89 -12.43
C GLY A 199 7.69 -17.88 -11.52
N GLU A 200 8.54 -18.90 -11.61
CA GLU A 200 9.90 -18.78 -11.07
C GLU A 200 10.58 -17.54 -11.68
N GLY A 201 11.20 -16.72 -10.84
CA GLY A 201 11.85 -15.47 -11.25
C GLY A 201 12.99 -15.72 -12.22
N GLY A 202 12.67 -15.84 -13.51
CA GLY A 202 13.62 -15.79 -14.60
C GLY A 202 14.15 -14.37 -14.71
N THR A 203 15.44 -14.20 -14.41
CA THR A 203 16.18 -12.98 -14.75
C THR A 203 16.09 -12.76 -16.26
N SER A 204 15.24 -11.84 -16.69
CA SER A 204 15.31 -11.22 -18.02
C SER A 204 16.48 -10.25 -18.10
#